data_AF-A0A1C5RUF0-F1
#
_entry.id   AF-A0A1C5RUF0-F1
#
_cell.length_a   1.000
_cell.length_b   1.000
_cell.length_c   1.000
_cell.angle_alpha   90.00
_cell.angle_beta   90.00
_cell.angle_gamma   90.00
#
_symmetry.space_group_name_H-M   'P 1'
#
loop_
_entity.id
_entity.type
_entity.pdbx_description
1 polymer ?
#
loop_
_entity_poly.entity_id
_entity_poly.type
_entity_poly.pdbx_seq_one_letter_code
_entity_poly.pdbx_strand_id
1 'polypeptide(L)'
;MFKKKQRIAIIVLIPMLLFTFIVTVKTKSYSSNPANIIHEYYEYKNQKKINEISKLLYNKNELDSIKLQLSYLSEVSIVSIREYNNPSLLNLYLKSNDSLKNDDIKIYKVIYTASYSSQELYKNGEYESWCFLIKKIIQIIGY
;
A
#
# COMPACT_ATOMS: atom_id res chain seq x y z
N MET A 1 24.60 -24.66 -29.85
CA MET A 1 24.65 -25.10 -28.44
C MET A 1 24.29 -23.94 -27.51
N PHE A 2 23.01 -23.57 -27.44
CA PHE A 2 22.50 -22.52 -26.56
C PHE A 2 21.12 -22.97 -26.10
N LYS A 3 20.96 -23.49 -24.86
CA LYS A 3 19.65 -23.69 -24.19
C LYS A 3 19.74 -24.31 -22.78
N LYS A 4 20.71 -23.92 -21.95
CA LYS A 4 20.71 -24.33 -20.52
C LYS A 4 20.86 -23.20 -19.49
N LYS A 5 21.19 -21.96 -19.89
CA LYS A 5 21.34 -20.83 -18.97
C LYS A 5 20.05 -20.02 -18.71
N GLN A 6 19.01 -20.15 -19.55
CA GLN A 6 17.75 -19.40 -19.38
C GLN A 6 16.85 -19.93 -18.25
N ARG A 7 16.97 -21.20 -17.85
CA ARG A 7 16.12 -21.77 -16.78
C ARG A 7 16.56 -21.36 -15.37
N ILE A 8 17.83 -20.99 -15.18
CA ILE A 8 18.34 -20.56 -13.86
C ILE A 8 17.96 -19.10 -13.60
N ALA A 9 17.89 -18.26 -14.64
CA ALA A 9 17.48 -16.86 -14.49
C ALA A 9 16.05 -16.71 -13.93
N ILE A 10 15.12 -17.60 -14.32
CA ILE A 10 13.74 -17.58 -13.80
C ILE A 10 13.69 -17.98 -12.32
N ILE A 11 14.57 -18.88 -11.88
CA ILE A 11 14.63 -19.33 -10.47
C ILE A 11 15.31 -18.27 -9.58
N VAL A 12 16.26 -17.50 -10.12
CA VAL A 12 16.97 -16.40 -9.42
C VAL A 12 16.24 -15.05 -9.50
N LEU A 13 15.19 -14.91 -10.31
CA LEU A 13 14.34 -13.71 -10.34
C LEU A 13 13.27 -13.69 -9.23
N ILE A 14 12.99 -14.85 -8.62
CA ILE A 14 11.99 -15.04 -7.55
C ILE A 14 12.44 -14.60 -6.13
N PRO A 15 13.73 -14.49 -5.73
CA PRO A 15 14.08 -14.02 -4.39
C PRO A 15 13.91 -12.50 -4.19
N MET A 16 13.67 -11.72 -5.25
CA MET A 16 13.31 -10.29 -5.18
C MET A 16 11.82 -10.06 -5.47
N LEU A 17 10.96 -10.99 -5.04
CA LEU A 17 9.53 -10.71 -4.89
C LEU A 17 9.37 -9.72 -3.73
N LEU A 18 9.58 -8.43 -4.01
CA LEU A 18 8.97 -7.36 -3.22
C LEU A 18 7.49 -7.73 -3.15
N PHE A 19 6.99 -8.09 -1.97
CA PHE A 19 5.57 -8.40 -1.82
C PHE A 19 4.81 -7.09 -2.04
N THR A 20 4.22 -6.97 -3.22
CA THR A 20 3.49 -5.78 -3.63
C THR A 20 2.10 -5.78 -2.98
N PHE A 21 1.88 -4.87 -2.04
CA PHE A 21 0.57 -4.68 -1.41
C PHE A 21 -0.16 -3.49 -2.01
N ILE A 22 -1.43 -3.68 -2.37
CA ILE A 22 -2.32 -2.57 -2.71
C ILE A 22 -2.99 -2.10 -1.43
N VAL A 23 -2.90 -0.81 -1.13
CA VAL A 23 -3.60 -0.18 -0.01
C VAL A 23 -4.35 1.02 -0.56
N THR A 24 -5.61 1.16 -0.16
CA THR A 24 -6.38 2.36 -0.51
C THR A 24 -6.66 3.19 0.73
N VAL A 25 -6.16 4.43 0.73
CA VAL A 25 -6.29 5.37 1.85
C VAL A 25 -7.15 6.56 1.46
N LYS A 26 -8.06 6.98 2.34
CA LYS A 26 -8.92 8.16 2.21
C LYS A 26 -8.19 9.40 2.74
N THR A 27 -8.35 10.50 2.02
CA THR A 27 -7.97 11.83 2.50
C THR A 27 -9.13 12.83 2.42
N LYS A 28 -9.22 13.75 3.39
CA LYS A 28 -10.16 14.88 3.34
C LYS A 28 -9.72 15.96 2.34
N SER A 29 -8.41 16.09 2.12
CA SER A 29 -7.84 17.01 1.14
C SER A 29 -6.46 16.54 0.70
N TYR A 30 -6.09 16.86 -0.54
CA TYR A 30 -4.68 16.89 -0.90
C TYR A 30 -4.12 18.18 -0.30
N SER A 31 -3.69 18.13 0.97
CA SER A 31 -2.87 19.21 1.54
C SER A 31 -1.62 19.42 0.69
N SER A 32 -0.80 20.43 1.01
CA SER A 32 0.45 20.71 0.29
C SER A 32 1.40 19.50 0.20
N ASN A 33 1.21 18.46 1.03
CA ASN A 33 1.93 17.20 0.92
C ASN A 33 1.03 15.96 1.17
N PRO A 34 0.40 15.40 0.10
CA PRO A 34 -0.43 14.20 0.21
C PRO A 34 0.32 12.97 0.75
N ALA A 35 1.65 12.93 0.58
CA ALA A 35 2.48 11.84 1.11
C ALA A 35 2.51 11.79 2.65
N ASN A 36 2.16 12.88 3.35
CA ASN A 36 2.06 12.87 4.81
C ASN A 36 1.06 11.83 5.33
N ILE A 37 -0.03 11.60 4.61
CA ILE A 37 -1.04 10.60 4.99
C ILE A 37 -0.48 9.18 4.88
N ILE A 38 0.42 8.97 3.92
CA ILE A 38 1.16 7.71 3.80
C ILE A 38 2.10 7.58 5.02
N HIS A 39 2.84 8.63 5.37
CA HIS A 39 3.67 8.60 6.59
C HIS A 39 2.85 8.29 7.85
N GLU A 40 1.71 8.95 8.05
CA GLU A 40 0.79 8.69 9.17
C GLU A 40 0.32 7.22 9.20
N TYR A 41 -0.03 6.65 8.03
CA TYR A 41 -0.43 5.25 7.94
C TYR A 41 0.66 4.31 8.47
N TYR A 42 1.93 4.49 8.06
CA TYR A 42 3.03 3.65 8.53
C TYR A 42 3.41 3.93 10.00
N GLU A 43 3.26 5.18 10.47
CA GLU A 43 3.43 5.52 11.88
C GLU A 43 2.39 4.78 12.75
N TYR A 44 1.13 4.76 12.33
CA TYR A 44 0.10 4.00 13.02
C TYR A 44 0.34 2.49 12.99
N LYS A 45 1.01 1.95 11.96
CA LYS A 45 1.46 0.54 11.95
C LYS A 45 2.48 0.29 13.05
N ASN A 46 3.51 1.13 13.18
CA ASN A 46 4.49 1.02 14.26
C ASN A 46 3.85 1.12 15.65
N GLN A 47 2.90 2.05 15.81
CA GLN A 47 2.18 2.23 17.08
C GLN A 47 1.07 1.20 17.31
N LYS A 48 0.85 0.27 16.36
CA LYS A 48 -0.24 -0.73 16.37
C LYS A 48 -1.64 -0.12 16.59
N LYS A 49 -1.86 1.13 16.15
CA LYS A 49 -3.12 1.88 16.31
C LYS A 49 -4.14 1.48 15.25
N ILE A 50 -4.72 0.29 15.41
CA ILE A 50 -5.67 -0.26 14.41
C ILE A 50 -6.88 0.64 14.16
N ASN A 51 -7.37 1.33 15.19
CA ASN A 51 -8.53 2.22 15.05
C ASN A 51 -8.22 3.41 14.12
N GLU A 52 -7.02 3.99 14.22
CA GLU A 52 -6.60 5.09 13.36
C GLU A 52 -6.36 4.61 11.92
N ILE A 53 -5.73 3.43 11.77
CA ILE A 53 -5.60 2.79 10.45
C ILE A 53 -6.98 2.57 9.82
N SER A 54 -7.97 2.09 10.58
CA SER A 54 -9.31 1.82 10.07
C SER A 54 -10.03 3.09 9.55
N LYS A 55 -9.72 4.27 10.12
CA LYS A 55 -10.27 5.56 9.67
C LYS A 55 -9.65 6.00 8.35
N LEU A 56 -8.39 5.64 8.11
CA LEU A 56 -7.67 5.92 6.87
C LEU A 56 -8.11 4.98 5.73
N LEU A 57 -8.43 3.72 6.00
CA LEU A 57 -8.74 2.76 4.93
C LEU A 57 -10.02 3.10 4.16
N TYR A 58 -9.94 2.97 2.83
CA TYR A 58 -11.12 3.05 1.99
C TYR A 58 -12.02 1.83 2.18
N ASN A 59 -11.45 0.63 2.10
CA ASN A 59 -12.13 -0.64 2.29
C ASN A 59 -11.81 -1.23 3.67
N LYS A 60 -12.83 -1.47 4.48
CA LYS A 60 -12.67 -2.06 5.82
C LYS A 60 -12.38 -3.56 5.78
N ASN A 61 -12.60 -4.24 4.66
CA ASN A 61 -12.37 -5.67 4.53
C ASN A 61 -10.87 -6.03 4.62
N GLU A 62 -9.98 -5.06 4.39
CA GLU A 62 -8.53 -5.22 4.53
C GLU A 62 -8.08 -5.22 6.00
N LEU A 63 -8.94 -4.79 6.93
CA LEU A 63 -8.56 -4.53 8.31
C LEU A 63 -8.11 -5.79 9.06
N ASP A 64 -8.72 -6.95 8.81
CA ASP A 64 -8.35 -8.18 9.52
C ASP A 64 -7.01 -8.73 9.06
N SER A 65 -6.69 -8.62 7.76
CA SER A 65 -5.36 -8.91 7.22
C SER A 65 -4.30 -7.98 7.83
N ILE A 66 -4.62 -6.68 7.95
CA ILE A 66 -3.73 -5.70 8.59
C ILE A 66 -3.56 -6.01 10.09
N LYS A 67 -4.62 -6.34 10.82
CA LYS A 67 -4.53 -6.75 12.24
C LYS A 67 -3.57 -7.94 12.40
N LEU A 68 -3.74 -8.96 11.56
CA LEU A 68 -2.86 -10.13 11.58
C LEU A 68 -1.41 -9.74 11.29
N GLN A 69 -1.16 -8.90 10.28
CA GLN A 69 0.18 -8.41 10.00
C GLN A 69 0.78 -7.66 11.21
N LEU A 70 -0.01 -6.79 11.86
CA LEU A 70 0.44 -5.99 13.00
C LEU A 70 0.73 -6.79 14.26
N SER A 71 0.12 -7.96 14.45
CA SER A 71 0.43 -8.82 15.59
C SER A 71 1.86 -9.36 15.52
N TYR A 72 2.39 -9.55 14.31
CA TYR A 72 3.77 -9.99 14.08
C TYR A 72 4.73 -8.85 13.78
N LEU A 73 4.25 -7.67 13.38
CA LEU A 73 5.10 -6.53 13.07
C LEU A 73 5.82 -6.03 14.32
N SER A 74 7.15 -5.97 14.22
CA SER A 74 8.02 -5.35 15.23
C SER A 74 8.27 -3.89 14.86
N GLU A 75 8.70 -3.65 13.62
CA GLU A 75 8.99 -2.31 13.12
C GLU A 75 8.74 -2.21 11.61
N VAL A 76 8.32 -1.03 11.16
CA VAL A 76 8.27 -0.65 9.75
C VAL A 76 8.88 0.73 9.54
N SER A 77 9.69 0.90 8.49
CA SER A 77 10.30 2.18 8.14
C SER A 77 10.16 2.46 6.66
N ILE A 78 9.75 3.68 6.31
CA ILE A 78 9.62 4.11 4.92
C ILE A 78 11.01 4.42 4.36
N VAL A 79 11.34 3.79 3.24
CA VAL A 79 12.57 4.06 2.47
C VAL A 79 12.32 5.15 1.43
N SER A 80 11.21 5.04 0.68
CA SER A 80 10.83 6.08 -0.27
C SER A 80 9.34 6.10 -0.59
N ILE A 81 8.84 7.28 -0.95
CA ILE A 81 7.50 7.48 -1.50
C ILE A 81 7.68 8.21 -2.83
N ARG A 82 7.08 7.68 -3.90
CA ARG A 82 7.09 8.31 -5.22
C ARG A 82 5.67 8.36 -5.79
N GLU A 83 5.25 9.54 -6.22
CA GLU A 83 4.01 9.68 -6.97
C GLU A 83 4.15 8.97 -8.32
N TYR A 84 3.11 8.25 -8.74
CA TYR A 84 3.13 7.44 -9.94
C TYR A 84 1.94 7.78 -10.83
N ASN A 85 2.19 8.55 -11.88
CA ASN A 85 1.16 8.99 -12.82
C ASN A 85 1.11 8.05 -14.03
N ASN A 86 0.66 6.80 -13.81
CA ASN A 86 0.46 5.82 -14.87
C ASN A 86 -1.04 5.63 -15.17
N PRO A 87 -1.55 6.13 -16.31
CA PRO A 87 -2.97 6.04 -16.67
C PRO A 87 -3.48 4.61 -16.77
N SER A 88 -2.64 3.65 -17.19
CA SER A 88 -3.06 2.24 -17.30
C SER A 88 -3.32 1.61 -15.93
N LEU A 89 -2.46 1.90 -14.94
CA LEU A 89 -2.65 1.42 -13.57
C LEU A 89 -3.90 2.04 -12.92
N LEU A 90 -4.11 3.34 -13.16
CA LEU A 90 -5.30 4.05 -12.69
C LEU A 90 -6.59 3.49 -13.31
N ASN A 91 -6.59 3.25 -14.61
CA ASN A 91 -7.73 2.63 -15.31
C ASN A 91 -8.01 1.21 -14.82
N LEU A 92 -6.98 0.41 -14.55
CA LEU A 92 -7.16 -0.93 -13.98
C LEU A 92 -7.80 -0.86 -12.58
N TYR A 93 -7.31 0.05 -11.74
CA TYR A 93 -7.87 0.25 -10.40
C TYR A 93 -9.33 0.72 -10.43
N LEU A 94 -9.66 1.67 -11.32
CA LEU A 94 -11.02 2.18 -11.49
C LEU A 94 -12.00 1.12 -11.99
N LYS A 95 -11.60 0.23 -12.91
CA LYS A 95 -12.44 -0.89 -13.37
C LYS A 95 -12.84 -1.87 -12.26
N SER A 96 -12.06 -1.94 -11.19
CA SER A 96 -12.38 -2.76 -10.02
C SER A 96 -13.13 -1.96 -8.95
N ASN A 97 -13.31 -0.66 -9.14
CA ASN A 97 -13.88 0.29 -8.18
C ASN A 97 -14.75 1.33 -8.90
N ASP A 98 -15.76 0.88 -9.66
CA ASP A 98 -16.59 1.70 -10.56
C ASP A 98 -17.31 2.90 -9.88
N SER A 99 -17.37 2.93 -8.56
CA SER A 99 -17.93 4.04 -7.77
C SER A 99 -17.00 5.26 -7.63
N LEU A 100 -15.73 5.15 -8.05
CA LEU A 100 -14.73 6.21 -7.91
C LEU A 100 -14.54 6.99 -9.20
N LYS A 101 -14.37 8.32 -9.09
CA LYS A 101 -14.03 9.19 -10.21
C LYS A 101 -12.52 9.38 -10.32
N ASN A 102 -12.04 9.54 -11.55
CA ASN A 102 -10.61 9.59 -11.91
C ASN A 102 -9.85 10.76 -11.23
N ASP A 103 -10.46 11.94 -11.16
CA ASP A 103 -9.83 13.17 -10.67
C ASP A 103 -9.59 13.18 -9.15
N ASP A 104 -10.15 12.20 -8.45
CA ASP A 104 -10.08 12.08 -7.00
C ASP A 104 -9.07 11.03 -6.53
N ILE A 105 -8.17 10.53 -7.40
CA ILE A 105 -7.20 9.49 -7.05
C ILE A 105 -5.77 9.91 -7.37
N LYS A 106 -4.88 9.83 -6.38
CA LYS A 106 -3.43 9.87 -6.56
C LYS A 106 -2.82 8.52 -6.22
N ILE A 107 -1.88 8.06 -7.03
CA ILE A 107 -1.21 6.77 -6.83
C ILE A 107 0.22 7.03 -6.36
N TYR A 108 0.61 6.36 -5.29
CA TYR A 108 1.97 6.40 -4.77
C TYR A 108 2.55 5.00 -4.70
N LYS A 109 3.82 4.91 -5.09
CA LYS A 109 4.64 3.74 -4.84
C LYS A 109 5.44 3.98 -3.57
N VAL A 110 5.28 3.11 -2.58
CA VAL A 110 5.97 3.16 -1.29
C VAL A 110 6.92 1.98 -1.19
N ILE A 111 8.20 2.26 -0.97
CA ILE A 111 9.19 1.26 -0.61
C ILE A 111 9.44 1.38 0.89
N TYR A 112 9.39 0.27 1.62
CA TYR A 112 9.54 0.25 3.07
C TYR A 112 10.26 -1.01 3.54
N THR A 113 10.98 -0.93 4.65
CA THR A 113 11.53 -2.10 5.33
C THR A 113 10.63 -2.51 6.49
N ALA A 114 10.44 -3.81 6.70
CA ALA A 114 9.70 -4.33 7.82
C ALA A 114 10.46 -5.45 8.54
N SER A 115 10.34 -5.48 9.86
CA SER A 115 10.81 -6.55 10.72
C SER A 115 9.63 -7.17 11.46
N TYR A 116 9.63 -8.50 11.56
CA TYR A 116 8.58 -9.29 12.17
C TYR A 116 9.16 -10.22 13.24
N SER A 117 8.36 -10.46 14.28
CA SER A 117 8.71 -11.35 15.39
C SER A 117 8.63 -12.84 15.01
N SER A 118 7.80 -13.19 14.02
CA SER A 118 7.70 -14.55 13.46
C SER A 118 7.96 -14.55 11.96
N GLN A 119 9.03 -15.24 11.55
CA GLN A 119 9.43 -15.35 10.15
C GLN A 119 8.69 -16.45 9.37
N GLU A 120 7.87 -17.26 10.05
CA GLU A 120 7.08 -18.32 9.41
C GLU A 120 5.95 -17.75 8.55
N LEU A 121 5.35 -16.63 8.98
CA LEU A 121 4.25 -15.96 8.29
C LEU A 121 4.70 -14.72 7.51
N TYR A 122 5.67 -13.96 8.03
CA TYR A 122 6.14 -12.72 7.42
C TYR A 122 7.65 -12.60 7.49
N LYS A 123 8.31 -12.27 6.38
CA LYS A 123 9.78 -12.21 6.34
C LYS A 123 10.30 -10.82 6.69
N ASN A 124 11.49 -10.74 7.27
CA ASN A 124 12.18 -9.45 7.38
C ASN A 124 12.67 -9.04 5.99
N GLY A 125 12.63 -7.75 5.68
CA GLY A 125 13.20 -7.25 4.43
C GLY A 125 12.54 -5.98 3.92
N GLU A 126 12.86 -5.65 2.67
CA GLU A 126 12.25 -4.57 1.92
C GLU A 126 10.98 -5.06 1.22
N TYR A 127 10.00 -4.16 1.15
CA TYR A 127 8.67 -4.38 0.64
C TYR A 127 8.22 -3.20 -0.23
N GLU A 128 7.25 -3.48 -1.10
CA GLU A 128 6.64 -2.48 -1.98
C GLU A 128 5.14 -2.39 -1.71
N SER A 129 4.59 -1.18 -1.72
CA SER A 129 3.14 -0.98 -1.70
C SER A 129 2.70 0.08 -2.69
N TRP A 130 1.61 -0.21 -3.40
CA TRP A 130 0.86 0.78 -4.17
C TRP A 130 -0.22 1.37 -3.27
N CYS A 131 -0.06 2.63 -2.91
CA CYS A 131 -1.01 3.39 -2.11
C CYS A 131 -1.87 4.25 -3.03
N PHE A 132 -3.17 3.95 -3.10
CA PHE A 132 -4.17 4.75 -3.79
C PHE A 132 -4.78 5.73 -2.79
N LEU A 133 -4.40 7.00 -2.90
CA LEU A 133 -4.96 8.08 -2.09
C LEU A 133 -6.21 8.63 -2.78
N ILE A 134 -7.36 8.43 -2.15
CA ILE A 134 -8.65 8.90 -2.65
C ILE A 134 -9.06 10.15 -1.88
N LYS A 135 -9.31 11.25 -2.59
CA LYS A 135 -9.95 12.43 -2.01
C LYS A 135 -11.42 12.11 -1.76
N LYS A 136 -11.79 11.98 -0.48
CA LYS A 136 -13.19 11.85 -0.10
C LYS A 136 -13.86 13.20 -0.26
N ILE A 137 -14.61 13.40 -1.34
CA ILE A 137 -15.62 14.47 -1.37
C ILE A 137 -16.63 14.12 -0.28
N ILE A 138 -16.75 14.98 0.73
CA ILE A 138 -17.89 14.93 1.63
C ILE A 138 -19.10 15.21 0.73
N GLN A 139 -19.87 14.19 0.38
CA GLN A 139 -21.26 14.41 0.02
C GLN A 139 -21.89 15.02 1.25
N ILE A 140 -22.04 16.34 1.23
CA ILE A 140 -23.01 17.03 2.07
C ILE A 140 -24.32 16.44 1.58
N ILE A 141 -24.84 15.46 2.31
CA ILE A 141 -26.23 15.05 2.16
C ILE A 141 -27.00 16.28 2.64
N GLY A 142 -27.40 17.09 1.67
CA GLY A 142 -28.23 18.25 1.89
C GLY A 142 -29.65 17.80 2.18
N TYR A 143 -30.22 18.46 3.20
CA TYR A 143 -31.61 18.46 3.67
C TYR A 143 -32.03 17.29 4.55
#